data_AF-A0AAW6WSW1-F1
#
_entry.id   AF-A0AAW6WSW1-F1
#
_cell.length_a   1.000
_cell.length_b   1.000
_cell.length_c   1.000
_cell.angle_alpha   90.00
_cell.angle_beta   90.00
_cell.angle_gamma   90.00
#
_symmetry.space_group_name_H-M   'P 1'
#
loop_
_entity.id
_entity.type
_entity.pdbx_description
1 polymer ?
#
loop_
_entity_poly.entity_id
_entity_poly.type
_entity_poly.pdbx_seq_one_letter_code
_entity_poly.pdbx_strand_id
1 'polypeptide(L)'
;MGKLPDMTKHRGFPSGMPGTGVQFTIRRANPKGVTPIKKLPRRARPGTQEHRIDAAFLHALWHHFGAEPFERGNLDAARLNLLFGREVLPADKDFDPLSYEAMLVINEKVARESFPEAFEDVMEV
;
A
#
# COMPACT_ATOMS: atom_id res chain seq x y z
N MET A 1 26.42 -7.49 12.79
CA MET A 1 25.01 -7.20 12.43
C MET A 1 24.97 -7.08 10.91
N GLY A 2 24.27 -7.95 10.18
CA GLY A 2 24.18 -7.84 8.72
C GLY A 2 23.58 -6.50 8.32
N LYS A 3 24.10 -5.86 7.26
CA LYS A 3 23.52 -4.63 6.71
C LYS A 3 22.09 -4.94 6.29
N LEU A 4 21.12 -4.16 6.77
CA LEU A 4 19.73 -4.30 6.35
C LEU A 4 19.60 -4.01 4.85
N PRO A 5 18.62 -4.60 4.15
CA PRO A 5 18.32 -4.26 2.76
C PRO A 5 18.08 -2.76 2.61
N ASP A 6 18.47 -2.19 1.48
CA ASP A 6 18.08 -0.83 1.13
C ASP A 6 16.55 -0.78 0.91
N MET A 7 15.96 0.36 1.25
CA MET A 7 14.50 0.53 1.23
C MET A 7 14.15 2.01 1.13
N THR A 8 13.57 2.40 0.00
CA THR A 8 13.12 3.77 -0.25
C THR A 8 12.16 4.26 0.83
N LYS A 9 12.36 5.49 1.27
CA LYS A 9 11.51 6.19 2.24
C LYS A 9 10.64 7.21 1.51
N HIS A 10 9.36 6.90 1.36
CA HIS A 10 8.38 7.79 0.74
C HIS A 10 8.11 8.99 1.64
N ARG A 11 8.87 10.09 1.43
CA ARG A 11 8.76 11.31 2.23
C ARG A 11 7.46 12.04 1.89
N GLY A 12 6.71 12.43 2.91
CA GLY A 12 5.39 13.05 2.73
C GLY A 12 4.25 12.03 2.63
N PHE A 13 4.55 10.73 2.56
CA PHE A 13 3.52 9.69 2.65
C PHE A 13 3.04 9.55 4.11
N PRO A 14 1.71 9.50 4.37
CA PRO A 14 1.17 9.31 5.72
C PRO A 14 1.70 8.05 6.40
N SER A 15 2.10 8.15 7.67
CA SER A 15 2.69 7.01 8.39
C SER A 15 1.66 5.93 8.78
N GLY A 16 0.39 6.30 8.84
CA GLY A 16 -0.72 5.44 9.25
C GLY A 16 -2.04 6.21 9.35
N MET A 17 -3.12 5.52 9.71
CA MET A 17 -4.43 6.14 9.92
C MET A 17 -4.56 6.63 11.37
N PRO A 18 -4.76 7.95 11.61
CA PRO A 18 -4.94 8.50 12.95
C PRO A 18 -6.05 7.80 13.75
N GLY A 19 -5.89 7.70 15.07
CA GLY A 19 -6.91 7.13 15.96
C GLY A 19 -7.10 5.61 15.90
N THR A 20 -6.52 4.90 14.92
CA THR A 20 -6.69 3.44 14.76
C THR A 20 -5.46 2.63 15.19
N GLY A 21 -4.29 3.26 15.28
CA GLY A 21 -3.01 2.59 15.50
C GLY A 21 -2.47 1.86 14.26
N VAL A 22 -3.23 1.78 13.16
CA VAL A 22 -2.79 1.14 11.92
C VAL A 22 -1.69 1.95 11.25
N GLN A 23 -0.60 1.28 10.89
CA GLN A 23 0.51 1.88 10.16
C GLN A 23 0.39 1.58 8.66
N PHE A 24 0.77 2.55 7.85
CA PHE A 24 0.87 2.44 6.39
C PHE A 24 2.30 2.30 5.91
N THR A 25 3.27 2.67 6.75
CA THR A 25 4.69 2.53 6.43
C THR A 25 5.50 1.91 7.56
N ILE A 26 6.63 1.32 7.21
CA ILE A 26 7.59 0.73 8.15
C ILE A 26 8.79 1.67 8.37
N ARG A 27 9.22 1.78 9.63
CA ARG A 27 10.32 2.67 10.02
C ARG A 27 11.70 2.17 9.60
N ARG A 28 11.88 0.86 9.47
CA ARG A 28 13.13 0.20 9.03
C ARG A 28 12.82 -1.08 8.28
N ALA A 29 13.73 -1.51 7.43
CA ALA A 29 13.65 -2.83 6.81
C ALA A 29 13.61 -3.93 7.88
N ASN A 30 12.84 -4.98 7.61
CA ASN A 30 12.68 -6.11 8.52
C ASN A 30 14.00 -6.91 8.63
N PRO A 31 14.60 -7.02 9.83
CA PRO A 31 15.84 -7.80 10.03
C PRO A 31 15.67 -9.30 9.79
N LYS A 32 14.43 -9.82 9.80
CA LYS A 32 14.11 -11.23 9.55
C LYS A 32 13.83 -11.53 8.07
N GLY A 33 14.06 -10.57 7.17
CA GLY A 33 13.74 -10.67 5.75
C GLY A 33 12.46 -9.91 5.39
N VAL A 34 12.37 -9.54 4.11
CA VAL A 34 11.26 -8.75 3.57
C VAL A 34 9.95 -9.53 3.67
N THR A 35 8.89 -8.89 4.18
CA THR A 35 7.56 -9.53 4.21
C THR A 35 7.03 -9.65 2.79
N PRO A 36 6.67 -10.84 2.30
CA PRO A 36 6.24 -11.00 0.91
C PRO A 36 4.93 -10.27 0.62
N ILE A 37 4.87 -9.62 -0.55
CA ILE A 37 3.62 -9.16 -1.14
C ILE A 37 2.85 -10.36 -1.70
N LYS A 38 1.59 -10.49 -1.30
CA LYS A 38 0.69 -11.55 -1.75
C LYS A 38 -0.74 -11.06 -1.78
N LYS A 39 -1.52 -11.59 -2.71
CA LYS A 39 -2.96 -11.32 -2.80
C LYS A 39 -3.68 -11.92 -1.59
N LEU A 40 -4.35 -11.09 -0.82
CA LEU A 40 -5.28 -11.52 0.24
C LEU A 40 -6.74 -11.34 -0.19
N PRO A 41 -7.66 -12.20 0.28
CA PRO A 41 -9.09 -11.99 0.06
C PRO A 41 -9.53 -10.69 0.72
N ARG A 42 -10.46 -9.96 0.07
CA ARG A 42 -11.12 -8.81 0.70
C ARG A 42 -11.97 -9.34 1.85
N ARG A 43 -11.64 -8.94 3.08
CA ARG A 43 -12.33 -9.40 4.29
C ARG A 43 -13.39 -8.42 4.76
N ALA A 44 -13.12 -7.12 4.57
CA ALA A 44 -13.97 -6.05 5.04
C ALA A 44 -15.16 -5.81 4.09
N ARG A 45 -16.33 -5.56 4.69
CA ARG A 45 -17.51 -5.07 3.97
C ARG A 45 -17.46 -3.55 3.86
N PRO A 46 -18.03 -2.94 2.83
CA PRO A 46 -18.19 -1.49 2.76
C PRO A 46 -18.79 -0.92 4.05
N GLY A 47 -18.23 0.19 4.54
CA GLY A 47 -18.67 0.88 5.75
C GLY A 47 -18.05 0.38 7.08
N THR A 48 -17.32 -0.74 7.09
CA THR A 48 -16.59 -1.15 8.30
C THR A 48 -15.35 -0.28 8.53
N GLN A 49 -14.82 -0.30 9.77
CA GLN A 49 -13.56 0.39 10.07
C GLN A 49 -12.40 -0.14 9.22
N GLU A 50 -12.33 -1.47 9.02
CA GLU A 50 -11.31 -2.11 8.18
C GLU A 50 -11.40 -1.64 6.72
N HIS A 51 -12.62 -1.52 6.17
CA HIS A 51 -12.83 -0.99 4.82
C HIS A 51 -12.34 0.46 4.72
N ARG A 52 -12.65 1.30 5.72
CA ARG A 52 -12.16 2.69 5.78
C ARG A 52 -10.64 2.78 5.86
N ILE A 53 -9.99 1.88 6.61
CA ILE A 53 -8.52 1.81 6.67
C ILE A 53 -7.93 1.49 5.30
N ASP A 54 -8.50 0.51 4.60
CA ASP A 54 -8.02 0.10 3.27
C ASP A 54 -8.25 1.21 2.24
N ALA A 55 -9.41 1.90 2.32
CA ALA A 55 -9.72 3.06 1.50
C ALA A 55 -8.77 4.24 1.76
N ALA A 56 -8.47 4.54 3.03
CA ALA A 56 -7.53 5.59 3.43
C ALA A 56 -6.09 5.29 2.99
N PHE A 57 -5.69 4.01 3.03
CA PHE A 57 -4.39 3.61 2.50
C PHE A 57 -4.32 3.80 0.98
N LEU A 58 -5.36 3.41 0.24
CA LEU A 58 -5.44 3.64 -1.21
C LEU A 58 -5.50 5.13 -1.56
N HIS A 59 -6.20 5.94 -0.78
CA HIS A 59 -6.23 7.40 -0.91
C HIS A 59 -4.81 7.97 -0.80
N ALA A 60 -4.07 7.57 0.23
CA ALA A 60 -2.67 7.97 0.39
C ALA A 60 -1.79 7.53 -0.78
N LEU A 61 -1.99 6.33 -1.33
CA LEU A 61 -1.28 5.86 -2.53
C LEU A 61 -1.59 6.74 -3.74
N TRP A 62 -2.87 6.99 -4.01
CA TRP A 62 -3.31 7.78 -5.16
C TRP A 62 -2.79 9.22 -5.11
N HIS A 63 -2.92 9.89 -3.98
CA HIS A 63 -2.47 11.28 -3.84
C HIS A 63 -0.95 11.44 -3.81
N HIS A 64 -0.21 10.36 -3.53
CA HIS A 64 1.25 10.40 -3.52
C HIS A 64 1.89 9.99 -4.85
N PHE A 65 1.35 8.96 -5.50
CA PHE A 65 1.94 8.37 -6.71
C PHE A 65 1.09 8.55 -7.98
N GLY A 66 -0.22 8.77 -7.83
CA GLY A 66 -1.16 8.84 -8.95
C GLY A 66 -1.27 7.52 -9.71
N ALA A 67 -1.35 7.62 -11.03
CA ALA A 67 -1.40 6.47 -11.94
C ALA A 67 -0.02 5.94 -12.37
N GLU A 68 1.06 6.61 -11.96
CA GLU A 68 2.42 6.24 -12.35
C GLU A 68 2.93 5.04 -11.54
N PRO A 69 3.82 4.21 -12.11
CA PRO A 69 4.52 3.18 -11.34
C PRO A 69 5.33 3.76 -10.18
N PHE A 70 5.34 3.06 -9.06
CA PHE A 70 6.08 3.45 -7.85
C PHE A 70 6.76 2.25 -7.18
N GLU A 71 7.87 2.54 -6.50
CA GLU A 71 8.58 1.54 -5.73
C GLU A 71 7.81 1.19 -4.45
N ARG A 72 7.72 -0.10 -4.10
CA ARG A 72 7.15 -0.55 -2.83
C ARG A 72 7.78 0.19 -1.64
N GLY A 73 9.11 0.30 -1.59
CA GLY A 73 9.86 1.00 -0.54
C GLY A 73 9.40 0.63 0.87
N ASN A 74 9.11 1.66 1.67
CA ASN A 74 8.69 1.51 3.07
C ASN A 74 7.18 1.30 3.27
N LEU A 75 6.39 1.04 2.23
CA LEU A 75 4.96 0.75 2.37
C LEU A 75 4.75 -0.57 3.15
N ASP A 76 3.77 -0.56 4.04
CA ASP A 76 3.46 -1.73 4.86
C ASP A 76 2.84 -2.85 4.01
N ALA A 77 3.48 -4.02 4.06
CA ALA A 77 3.07 -5.17 3.28
C ALA A 77 1.69 -5.70 3.70
N ALA A 78 1.29 -5.57 4.98
CA ALA A 78 0.00 -6.06 5.44
C ALA A 78 -1.15 -5.23 4.86
N ARG A 79 -0.94 -3.92 4.63
CA ARG A 79 -1.89 -3.06 3.90
C ARG A 79 -1.86 -3.33 2.40
N LEU A 80 -0.67 -3.35 1.79
CA LEU A 80 -0.53 -3.65 0.35
C LEU A 80 -1.20 -4.97 -0.03
N ASN A 81 -1.04 -6.01 0.78
CA ASN A 81 -1.61 -7.34 0.50
C ASN A 81 -3.15 -7.36 0.36
N LEU A 82 -3.86 -6.41 0.99
CA LEU A 82 -5.31 -6.31 0.91
C LEU A 82 -5.78 -5.66 -0.40
N LEU A 83 -4.93 -4.86 -1.03
CA LEU A 83 -5.18 -4.20 -2.33
C LEU A 83 -4.51 -4.94 -3.51
N PHE A 84 -3.49 -5.75 -3.22
CA PHE A 84 -2.65 -6.37 -4.25
C PHE A 84 -3.41 -7.41 -5.08
N GLY A 85 -3.19 -7.37 -6.40
CA GLY A 85 -3.83 -8.23 -7.38
C GLY A 85 -5.27 -7.84 -7.72
N ARG A 86 -5.68 -6.62 -7.34
CA ARG A 86 -6.94 -5.96 -7.74
C ARG A 86 -6.70 -4.48 -8.01
N GLU A 87 -6.55 -3.69 -6.95
CA GLU A 87 -6.37 -2.23 -6.99
C GLU A 87 -4.91 -1.83 -7.18
N VAL A 88 -3.99 -2.63 -6.64
CA VAL A 88 -2.55 -2.48 -6.84
C VAL A 88 -2.04 -3.71 -7.57
N LEU A 89 -1.27 -3.50 -8.64
CA LEU A 89 -0.71 -4.55 -9.48
C LEU A 89 0.82 -4.44 -9.51
N PRO A 90 1.54 -5.52 -9.85
CA PRO A 90 2.93 -5.40 -10.24
C PRO A 90 3.05 -4.52 -11.50
N ALA A 91 3.98 -3.58 -11.50
CA ALA A 91 4.24 -2.76 -12.69
C ALA A 91 5.09 -3.52 -13.73
N ASP A 92 5.97 -4.41 -13.26
CA ASP A 92 6.90 -5.17 -14.09
C ASP A 92 6.52 -6.65 -14.19
N LYS A 93 6.98 -7.32 -15.27
CA LYS A 93 6.77 -8.76 -15.48
C LYS A 93 7.59 -9.62 -14.51
N ASP A 94 8.79 -9.16 -14.14
CA ASP A 94 9.72 -9.86 -13.25
C ASP A 94 9.53 -9.44 -11.78
N PHE A 95 8.27 -9.34 -11.35
CA PHE A 95 7.92 -8.89 -10.01
C PHE A 95 8.45 -9.83 -8.91
N ASP A 96 9.30 -9.30 -8.04
CA ASP A 96 9.75 -10.00 -6.83
C ASP A 96 8.93 -9.58 -5.60
N PRO A 97 8.06 -10.46 -5.04
CA PRO A 97 7.27 -10.15 -3.85
C PRO A 97 8.13 -9.90 -2.59
N LEU A 98 9.40 -10.31 -2.59
CA LEU A 98 10.35 -10.16 -1.48
C LEU A 98 11.32 -8.99 -1.68
N SER A 99 11.15 -8.16 -2.71
CA SER A 99 11.96 -6.96 -2.90
C SER A 99 11.29 -5.73 -2.28
N TYR A 100 12.08 -4.83 -1.68
CA TYR A 100 11.63 -3.47 -1.36
C TYR A 100 11.60 -2.58 -2.61
N GLU A 101 12.42 -2.90 -3.61
CA GLU A 101 12.50 -2.19 -4.89
C GLU A 101 11.42 -2.64 -5.88
N ALA A 102 10.53 -3.55 -5.46
CA ALA A 102 9.45 -4.06 -6.31
C ALA A 102 8.56 -2.91 -6.81
N MET A 103 8.42 -2.80 -8.13
CA MET A 103 7.58 -1.77 -8.74
C MET A 103 6.11 -2.19 -8.76
N LEU A 104 5.27 -1.25 -8.34
CA LEU A 104 3.82 -1.39 -8.22
C LEU A 104 3.14 -0.28 -9.02
N VAL A 105 1.90 -0.53 -9.44
CA VAL A 105 1.06 0.47 -10.12
C VAL A 105 -0.38 0.35 -9.66
N ILE A 106 -1.09 1.47 -9.57
CA ILE A 106 -2.51 1.48 -9.24
C ILE A 106 -3.32 1.14 -10.50
N ASN A 107 -4.15 0.11 -10.41
CA ASN A 107 -5.19 -0.15 -11.39
C ASN A 107 -6.36 0.80 -11.13
N GLU A 108 -6.25 2.02 -11.66
CA GLU A 108 -7.18 3.13 -11.39
C GLU A 108 -8.64 2.73 -11.59
N LYS A 109 -8.95 2.03 -12.67
CA LYS A 109 -10.32 1.61 -12.97
C LYS A 109 -10.93 0.78 -11.84
N VAL A 110 -10.23 -0.29 -11.42
CA VAL A 110 -10.70 -1.19 -10.36
C VAL A 110 -10.68 -0.50 -8.99
N ALA A 111 -9.69 0.36 -8.77
CA ALA A 111 -9.56 1.14 -7.55
C ALA A 111 -10.73 2.12 -7.37
N ARG A 112 -11.12 2.86 -8.41
CA ARG A 112 -12.29 3.77 -8.39
C ARG A 112 -13.61 3.03 -8.19
N GLU A 113 -13.75 1.84 -8.78
CA GLU A 113 -14.94 1.00 -8.59
C GLU A 113 -15.02 0.42 -7.16
N SER A 114 -13.88 0.06 -6.56
CA SER A 114 -13.84 -0.58 -5.24
C SER A 114 -13.90 0.40 -4.08
N PHE A 115 -13.29 1.57 -4.24
CA PHE A 115 -13.12 2.61 -3.20
C PHE A 115 -13.24 4.00 -3.83
N PRO A 116 -14.42 4.38 -4.34
CA PRO A 116 -14.63 5.70 -4.95
C PRO A 116 -14.21 6.85 -4.02
N GLU A 117 -14.44 6.70 -2.72
CA GLU A 117 -14.08 7.67 -1.69
C GLU A 117 -12.57 7.96 -1.63
N ALA A 118 -11.72 7.01 -2.04
CA ALA A 118 -10.26 7.19 -1.99
C ALA A 118 -9.75 8.23 -3.00
N PHE A 119 -10.56 8.58 -4.00
CA PHE A 119 -10.19 9.50 -5.08
C PHE A 119 -10.72 10.92 -4.87
N GLU A 120 -11.42 11.18 -3.77
CA GLU A 120 -11.81 12.53 -3.37
C GLU A 120 -10.58 13.32 -2.94
N ASP A 121 -10.65 14.65 -3.03
CA ASP A 121 -9.55 15.54 -2.60
C ASP A 121 -9.28 15.45 -1.10
N VAL A 122 -10.34 15.16 -0.33
CA VAL A 122 -10.29 15.02 1.13
C VAL A 122 -11.08 13.78 1.51
N MET A 123 -10.44 12.87 2.24
CA MET A 123 -11.11 11.72 2.84
C MET A 123 -11.20 11.91 4.36
N GLU A 124 -12.43 11.95 4.87
CA GLU A 124 -12.68 11.94 6.31
C GLU A 124 -12.53 10.51 6.86
N VAL A 125 -11.58 10.33 7.79
CA VAL A 125 -11.16 9.02 8.32
C VAL A 125 -11.54 8.81 9.78
#